data_AF-A0A850BBG7-F1
#
_entry.id   AF-A0A850BBG7-F1
#
_cell.length_a   1.000
_cell.length_b   1.000
_cell.length_c   1.000
_cell.angle_alpha   90.00
_cell.angle_beta   90.00
_cell.angle_gamma   90.00
#
_symmetry.space_group_name_H-M   'P 1'
#
loop_
_entity.id
_entity.type
_entity.pdbx_description
1 polymer ?
#
loop_
_entity_poly.entity_id
_entity_poly.type
_entity_poly.pdbx_seq_one_letter_code
_entity_poly.pdbx_strand_id
1 'polypeptide(L)'
;LPLVARVLDHKIAHLVSRTDEVDARLVTLARQLNGSIVTNDYNLNKVAALQGVKVLNVNELANALKPVVLPGEIMQVSVIREGKEPSQGVAYLDDGTMIVVEDGRRCIGEVVDVIVASVLQTVAGKMIFARVKDDGGPMEDSREGSGHRAGGGQRLKVR
;
A
#
# COMPACT_ATOMS: atom_id res chain seq x y z
N LEU A 1 15.09 21.57 2.10
CA LEU A 1 15.91 22.37 1.15
C LEU A 1 15.20 22.35 -0.20
N PRO A 2 15.01 23.48 -0.88
CA PRO A 2 14.39 23.49 -2.21
C PRO A 2 15.30 22.75 -3.20
N LEU A 3 14.69 21.94 -4.06
CA LEU A 3 15.37 21.30 -5.20
C LEU A 3 15.73 22.41 -6.21
N VAL A 4 17.00 22.77 -6.28
CA VAL A 4 17.51 23.69 -7.30
C VAL A 4 17.91 22.85 -8.51
N ALA A 5 17.03 22.77 -9.51
CA ALA A 5 17.37 22.20 -10.81
C ALA A 5 18.20 23.21 -11.62
N ARG A 6 19.42 22.84 -12.02
CA ARG A 6 20.26 23.64 -12.92
C ARG A 6 20.35 22.93 -14.26
N VAL A 7 19.97 23.61 -15.33
CA VAL A 7 20.20 23.14 -16.70
C VAL A 7 21.67 23.38 -17.02
N LEU A 8 22.40 22.29 -17.30
CA LEU A 8 23.82 22.38 -17.64
C LEU A 8 23.99 22.48 -19.15
N ASP A 9 24.38 23.67 -19.57
CA ASP A 9 24.74 23.97 -20.95
C ASP A 9 26.25 23.85 -21.17
N HIS A 10 26.70 23.89 -22.43
CA HIS A 10 28.06 23.68 -22.98
C HIS A 10 29.28 24.26 -22.22
N LYS A 11 29.09 25.08 -21.18
CA LYS A 11 30.13 25.64 -20.31
C LYS A 11 30.92 24.62 -19.51
N ILE A 12 30.37 23.44 -19.25
CA ILE A 12 31.05 22.33 -18.54
C ILE A 12 31.61 21.24 -19.47
N ALA A 13 31.56 21.43 -20.79
CA ALA A 13 32.07 20.44 -21.74
C ALA A 13 33.56 20.13 -21.56
N HIS A 14 34.33 21.03 -20.95
CA HIS A 14 35.75 20.84 -20.62
C HIS A 14 35.98 19.86 -19.45
N LEU A 15 34.95 19.59 -18.65
CA LEU A 15 35.03 18.67 -17.51
C LEU A 15 34.98 17.20 -17.92
N VAL A 16 34.66 16.92 -19.19
CA VAL A 16 34.34 15.58 -19.67
C VAL A 16 35.03 15.30 -21.00
N SER A 17 35.84 14.24 -21.04
CA SER A 17 36.44 13.72 -22.26
C SER A 17 35.36 13.39 -23.30
N ARG A 18 35.58 13.78 -24.56
CA ARG A 18 34.64 13.48 -25.67
C ARG A 18 34.84 12.08 -26.27
N THR A 19 35.95 11.42 -25.96
CA THR A 19 36.29 10.08 -26.50
C THR A 19 35.76 8.94 -25.66
N ASP A 20 35.32 9.24 -24.43
CA ASP A 20 34.82 8.24 -23.50
C ASP A 20 33.38 7.85 -23.85
N GLU A 21 33.00 6.63 -23.48
CA GLU A 21 31.61 6.17 -23.58
C GLU A 21 30.68 7.10 -22.80
N VAL A 22 29.47 7.29 -23.33
CA VAL A 22 28.48 8.24 -22.79
C VAL A 22 28.21 8.01 -21.30
N ASP A 23 28.12 6.74 -20.87
CA ASP A 23 27.85 6.40 -19.47
C ASP A 23 29.01 6.79 -18.55
N ALA A 24 30.26 6.51 -18.96
CA ALA A 24 31.45 6.91 -18.22
C ALA A 24 31.55 8.43 -18.09
N ARG A 25 31.14 9.16 -19.14
CA ARG A 25 31.08 10.63 -19.16
C ARG A 25 30.06 11.18 -18.18
N LEU A 26 28.86 10.62 -18.15
CA LEU A 26 27.79 11.02 -17.23
C LEU A 26 28.18 10.76 -15.77
N VAL A 27 28.75 9.59 -15.48
CA VAL A 27 29.22 9.22 -14.14
C VAL A 27 30.35 10.14 -13.68
N THR A 28 31.35 10.37 -14.53
CA THR A 28 32.48 11.25 -14.21
C THR A 28 32.02 12.68 -13.92
N LEU A 29 31.11 13.21 -14.76
CA LEU A 29 30.56 14.54 -14.56
C LEU A 29 29.78 14.63 -13.23
N ALA A 30 28.94 13.65 -12.94
CA ALA A 30 28.17 13.63 -11.69
C ALA A 30 29.08 13.60 -10.46
N ARG A 31 30.18 12.84 -10.51
CA ARG A 31 31.18 12.80 -9.43
C ARG A 31 31.86 14.15 -9.24
N GLN A 32 32.35 14.78 -10.31
CA GLN A 32 33.05 16.06 -10.22
C GLN A 32 32.15 17.19 -9.70
N LEU A 33 30.85 17.13 -10.01
CA LEU A 33 29.86 18.10 -9.55
C LEU A 33 29.30 17.78 -8.15
N ASN A 34 29.72 16.67 -7.51
CA ASN A 34 29.04 16.10 -6.34
C ASN A 34 27.51 16.01 -6.53
N GLY A 35 27.09 15.69 -7.76
CA GLY A 35 25.70 15.64 -8.19
C GLY A 35 25.09 14.25 -8.11
N SER A 36 23.81 14.16 -8.45
CA SER A 36 23.09 12.90 -8.67
C SER A 36 22.70 12.77 -10.14
N ILE A 37 22.67 11.54 -10.66
CA ILE A 37 22.17 11.26 -12.00
C ILE A 37 20.66 11.04 -11.93
N VAL A 38 19.89 11.76 -12.73
CA VAL A 38 18.46 11.47 -12.95
C VAL A 38 18.35 10.77 -14.30
N THR A 39 17.83 9.54 -14.31
CA THR A 39 17.74 8.74 -15.54
C THR A 39 16.56 7.77 -15.50
N ASN A 40 16.15 7.28 -16.65
CA ASN A 40 15.28 6.11 -16.79
C ASN A 40 16.05 4.84 -17.20
N ASP A 41 17.34 4.96 -17.52
CA ASP A 41 18.20 3.86 -17.95
C ASP A 41 18.63 3.00 -16.75
N TYR A 42 18.32 1.70 -16.81
CA TYR A 42 18.62 0.75 -15.75
C TYR A 42 20.10 0.30 -15.72
N ASN A 43 20.77 0.27 -16.87
CA ASN A 43 22.17 -0.11 -16.95
C ASN A 43 23.07 1.01 -16.42
N LEU A 44 22.79 2.27 -16.80
CA LEU A 44 23.48 3.42 -16.23
C LEU A 44 23.29 3.48 -14.71
N ASN A 45 22.10 3.10 -14.21
CA ASN A 45 21.81 3.03 -12.78
C ASN A 45 22.81 2.12 -12.05
N LYS A 46 23.05 0.91 -12.58
CA LYS A 46 24.01 -0.05 -12.02
C LYS A 46 25.45 0.48 -12.06
N VAL A 47 25.88 0.96 -13.22
CA VAL A 47 27.25 1.46 -13.42
C VAL A 47 27.53 2.65 -12.51
N ALA A 48 26.61 3.61 -12.43
CA ALA A 48 26.73 4.79 -11.58
C ALA A 48 26.74 4.45 -10.08
N ALA A 49 25.86 3.54 -9.64
CA ALA A 49 25.81 3.09 -8.25
C ALA A 49 27.12 2.41 -7.81
N LEU A 50 27.71 1.56 -8.66
CA LEU A 50 29.02 0.95 -8.40
C LEU A 50 30.15 1.98 -8.25
N GLN A 51 30.02 3.11 -8.94
CA GLN A 51 30.96 4.23 -8.88
C GLN A 51 30.65 5.24 -7.76
N GLY A 52 29.72 4.90 -6.86
CA GLY A 52 29.34 5.71 -5.70
C GLY A 52 28.53 6.97 -6.06
N VAL A 53 27.99 7.04 -7.28
CA VAL A 53 27.13 8.16 -7.70
C VAL A 53 25.69 7.85 -7.33
N LYS A 54 25.04 8.78 -6.64
CA LYS A 54 23.62 8.68 -6.34
C LYS A 54 22.82 8.78 -7.64
N VAL A 55 21.91 7.84 -7.85
CA VAL A 55 21.01 7.83 -9.00
C VAL A 55 19.57 7.97 -8.52
N LEU A 56 18.80 8.76 -9.25
CA LEU A 56 17.38 8.97 -9.07
C LEU A 56 16.67 8.42 -10.31
N ASN A 57 16.09 7.23 -10.19
CA ASN A 57 15.40 6.62 -11.32
C ASN A 57 13.92 7.03 -11.34
N VAL A 58 13.47 7.57 -12.47
CA VAL A 58 12.07 8.03 -12.62
C VAL A 58 11.08 6.86 -12.51
N ASN A 59 11.46 5.66 -12.96
CA ASN A 59 10.62 4.46 -12.84
C ASN A 59 10.51 3.99 -11.39
N GLU A 60 11.57 4.12 -10.59
CA GLU A 60 11.54 3.82 -9.16
C GLU A 60 10.63 4.80 -8.41
N LEU A 61 10.70 6.10 -8.75
CA LEU A 61 9.78 7.10 -8.22
C LEU A 61 8.32 6.79 -8.57
N ALA A 62 8.04 6.47 -9.83
CA ALA A 62 6.68 6.13 -10.27
C ALA A 62 6.13 4.91 -9.51
N ASN A 63 6.97 3.91 -9.23
CA ASN A 63 6.58 2.76 -8.42
C ASN A 63 6.38 3.12 -6.94
N ALA A 64 7.20 4.00 -6.38
CA ALA A 64 7.09 4.44 -4.98
C ALA A 64 5.82 5.27 -4.71
N LEU A 65 5.24 5.90 -5.75
CA LEU A 65 4.00 6.65 -5.66
C LEU A 65 2.73 5.79 -5.79
N LYS A 66 2.87 4.49 -6.12
CA LYS A 66 1.71 3.60 -6.19
C LYS A 66 1.10 3.42 -4.80
N PRO A 67 -0.23 3.48 -4.65
CA PRO A 67 -0.88 3.19 -3.37
C PRO A 67 -0.37 1.89 -2.77
N VAL A 68 0.06 1.96 -1.52
CA VAL A 68 0.48 0.79 -0.75
C VAL A 68 -0.71 0.35 0.06
N VAL A 69 -1.09 -0.91 -0.12
CA VAL A 69 -2.08 -1.60 0.71
C VAL A 69 -1.29 -2.62 1.53
N LEU A 70 -1.43 -2.60 2.85
CA LEU A 70 -0.70 -3.48 3.75
C LEU A 70 -1.64 -4.49 4.44
N PRO A 71 -1.15 -5.70 4.78
CA PRO A 71 -1.89 -6.61 5.63
C PRO A 71 -2.32 -5.95 6.94
N GLY A 72 -3.58 -6.16 7.33
CA GLY A 72 -4.21 -5.57 8.51
C GLY A 72 -4.90 -4.23 8.27
N GLU A 73 -4.68 -3.57 7.13
CA GLU A 73 -5.41 -2.34 6.80
C GLU A 73 -6.87 -2.65 6.46
N ILE A 74 -7.75 -1.73 6.85
CA ILE A 74 -9.15 -1.76 6.48
C ILE A 74 -9.31 -0.91 5.22
N MET A 75 -10.05 -1.43 4.25
CA MET A 75 -10.45 -0.68 3.07
C MET A 75 -11.87 -1.02 2.67
N GLN A 76 -12.52 -0.07 2.01
CA GLN A 76 -13.85 -0.25 1.47
C GLN A 76 -13.74 -0.71 0.02
N VAL A 77 -14.42 -1.80 -0.35
CA VAL A 77 -14.39 -2.37 -1.70
C VAL A 77 -15.81 -2.66 -2.19
N SER A 78 -16.05 -2.41 -3.47
CA SER A 78 -17.28 -2.89 -4.12
C SER A 78 -17.04 -4.29 -4.66
N VAL A 79 -17.79 -5.28 -4.17
CA VAL A 79 -17.68 -6.64 -4.69
C VAL A 79 -18.50 -6.76 -5.97
N ILE A 80 -17.85 -7.05 -7.08
CA ILE A 80 -18.47 -6.92 -8.41
C ILE A 80 -18.93 -8.27 -8.95
N ARG A 81 -18.24 -9.36 -8.58
CA ARG A 81 -18.53 -10.71 -9.10
C ARG A 81 -18.04 -11.82 -8.18
N GLU A 82 -18.50 -13.05 -8.45
CA GLU A 82 -18.00 -14.27 -7.80
C GLU A 82 -16.52 -14.51 -8.16
N GLY A 83 -15.76 -14.99 -7.17
CA GLY A 83 -14.37 -15.41 -7.32
C GLY A 83 -14.23 -16.83 -7.83
N LYS A 84 -13.01 -17.36 -7.75
CA LYS A 84 -12.71 -18.72 -8.23
C LYS A 84 -13.32 -19.77 -7.29
N GLU A 85 -13.20 -19.56 -5.99
CA GLU A 85 -13.79 -20.44 -4.98
C GLU A 85 -15.23 -20.02 -4.64
N PRO A 86 -16.13 -20.96 -4.28
CA PRO A 86 -17.56 -20.68 -4.10
C PRO A 86 -17.93 -19.68 -2.99
N SER A 87 -17.01 -19.35 -2.08
CA SER A 87 -17.20 -18.33 -1.03
C SER A 87 -16.62 -16.96 -1.41
N GLN A 88 -15.83 -16.88 -2.48
CA GLN A 88 -15.08 -15.67 -2.81
C GLN A 88 -15.91 -14.65 -3.58
N GLY A 89 -15.68 -13.38 -3.26
CA GLY A 89 -16.00 -12.24 -4.11
C GLY A 89 -14.74 -11.68 -4.75
N VAL A 90 -14.90 -10.93 -5.85
CA VAL A 90 -13.83 -10.19 -6.53
C VAL A 90 -14.21 -8.73 -6.66
N ALA A 91 -13.28 -7.87 -6.26
CA ALA A 91 -13.32 -6.43 -6.44
C ALA A 91 -12.06 -5.97 -7.19
N TYR A 92 -12.08 -4.73 -7.67
CA TYR A 92 -10.93 -4.10 -8.32
C TYR A 92 -10.71 -2.72 -7.72
N LEU A 93 -9.44 -2.33 -7.56
CA LEU A 93 -9.07 -0.93 -7.36
C LEU A 93 -9.06 -0.19 -8.71
N ASP A 94 -9.05 1.14 -8.66
CA ASP A 94 -9.03 2.01 -9.85
C ASP A 94 -7.79 1.79 -10.74
N ASP A 95 -6.70 1.29 -10.17
CA ASP A 95 -5.47 0.97 -10.89
C ASP A 95 -5.47 -0.44 -11.53
N GLY A 96 -6.58 -1.17 -11.40
CA GLY A 96 -6.76 -2.53 -11.92
C GLY A 96 -6.25 -3.64 -10.99
N THR A 97 -5.75 -3.33 -9.79
CA THR A 97 -5.37 -4.33 -8.79
C THR A 97 -6.58 -5.17 -8.40
N MET A 98 -6.46 -6.49 -8.54
CA MET A 98 -7.54 -7.43 -8.20
C MET A 98 -7.56 -7.70 -6.70
N ILE A 99 -8.73 -7.57 -6.08
CA ILE A 99 -8.96 -7.91 -4.69
C ILE A 99 -9.86 -9.15 -4.62
N VAL A 100 -9.37 -10.20 -3.98
CA VAL A 100 -10.12 -11.42 -3.70
C VAL A 100 -10.60 -11.35 -2.25
N VAL A 101 -11.92 -11.30 -2.06
CA VAL A 101 -12.56 -11.17 -0.75
C VAL A 101 -13.10 -12.54 -0.31
N GLU A 102 -12.52 -13.11 0.74
CA GLU A 102 -13.04 -14.31 1.39
C GLU A 102 -14.42 -14.03 2.02
N ASP A 103 -15.35 -14.97 1.85
CA ASP A 103 -16.77 -14.82 2.18
C ASP A 103 -17.49 -13.65 1.49
N GLY A 104 -16.84 -13.02 0.50
CA GLY A 104 -17.36 -11.87 -0.24
C GLY A 104 -18.48 -12.19 -1.22
N ARG A 105 -18.78 -13.47 -1.50
CA ARG A 105 -19.87 -13.84 -2.42
C ARG A 105 -21.23 -13.29 -1.98
N ARG A 106 -21.47 -13.23 -0.67
CA ARG A 106 -22.74 -12.70 -0.11
C ARG A 106 -22.89 -11.19 -0.29
N CYS A 107 -21.80 -10.50 -0.57
CA CYS A 107 -21.73 -9.04 -0.68
C CYS A 107 -21.64 -8.56 -2.13
N ILE A 108 -21.92 -9.43 -3.12
CA ILE A 108 -21.87 -9.06 -4.54
C ILE A 108 -22.91 -7.97 -4.83
N GLY A 109 -22.45 -6.87 -5.46
CA GLY A 109 -23.23 -5.67 -5.70
C GLY A 109 -23.18 -4.66 -4.56
N GLU A 110 -22.57 -5.01 -3.42
CA GLU A 110 -22.45 -4.16 -2.25
C GLU A 110 -21.05 -3.57 -2.11
N VAL A 111 -20.99 -2.50 -1.32
CA VAL A 111 -19.74 -1.85 -0.90
C VAL A 111 -19.52 -2.20 0.56
N VAL A 112 -18.45 -2.93 0.87
CA VAL A 112 -18.17 -3.49 2.20
C VAL A 112 -16.78 -3.15 2.68
N ASP A 113 -16.64 -3.01 4.00
CA ASP A 113 -15.33 -2.91 4.64
C ASP A 113 -14.68 -4.29 4.68
N VAL A 114 -13.42 -4.36 4.23
CA VAL A 114 -12.61 -5.57 4.26
C VAL A 114 -11.29 -5.30 4.96
N ILE A 115 -10.78 -6.32 5.64
CA ILE A 115 -9.44 -6.32 6.22
C ILE A 115 -8.51 -7.06 5.25
N VAL A 116 -7.41 -6.41 4.88
CA VAL A 116 -6.40 -6.99 3.99
C VAL A 116 -5.70 -8.13 4.74
N ALA A 117 -5.78 -9.35 4.19
CA ALA A 117 -5.11 -10.52 4.74
C ALA A 117 -3.68 -10.65 4.19
N SER A 118 -3.49 -10.49 2.88
CA SER A 118 -2.17 -10.54 2.25
C SER A 118 -2.14 -9.84 0.90
N VAL A 119 -0.94 -9.50 0.44
CA VAL A 119 -0.72 -8.93 -0.89
C VAL A 119 0.24 -9.82 -1.65
N LEU A 120 -0.17 -10.26 -2.84
CA LEU A 120 0.62 -11.10 -3.73
C LEU A 120 0.97 -10.32 -4.99
N GLN A 121 2.26 -10.16 -5.27
CA GLN A 121 2.73 -9.63 -6.53
C GLN A 121 2.99 -10.78 -7.51
N THR A 122 2.34 -10.75 -8.67
CA THR A 122 2.56 -11.71 -9.77
C THR A 122 3.10 -10.99 -11.01
N VAL A 123 3.53 -11.76 -12.00
CA VAL A 123 3.94 -11.23 -13.31
C VAL A 123 2.79 -10.52 -14.06
N ALA A 124 1.54 -10.90 -13.78
CA ALA A 124 0.35 -10.32 -14.39
C ALA A 124 -0.16 -9.06 -13.66
N GLY A 125 0.37 -8.78 -12.46
CA GLY A 125 -0.05 -7.65 -11.64
C GLY A 125 -0.07 -7.94 -10.14
N LYS A 126 -0.54 -6.96 -9.38
CA LYS A 126 -0.75 -7.06 -7.93
C LYS A 126 -2.13 -7.68 -7.67
N MET A 127 -2.18 -8.59 -6.71
CA MET A 127 -3.41 -9.20 -6.19
C MET A 127 -3.45 -8.99 -4.68
N ILE A 128 -4.61 -8.65 -4.14
CA ILE A 128 -4.83 -8.45 -2.71
C ILE A 128 -5.84 -9.50 -2.26
N PHE A 129 -5.55 -10.17 -1.16
CA PHE A 129 -6.50 -11.06 -0.48
C PHE A 129 -7.01 -10.35 0.75
N ALA A 130 -8.33 -10.32 0.92
CA ALA A 130 -8.99 -9.64 2.02
C ALA A 130 -10.13 -10.49 2.58
N ARG A 131 -10.60 -10.15 3.78
CA ARG A 131 -11.76 -10.77 4.43
C ARG A 131 -12.77 -9.69 4.76
N VAL A 132 -14.06 -10.01 4.67
CA VAL A 132 -15.11 -9.09 5.14
C VAL A 132 -14.85 -8.76 6.60
N LYS A 133 -14.85 -7.47 6.94
CA LYS A 133 -14.79 -7.01 8.32
C LYS A 133 -16.17 -7.25 8.92
N ASP A 134 -16.28 -8.25 9.78
CA ASP A 134 -17.54 -8.47 10.51
C ASP A 134 -17.79 -7.25 11.41
N ASP A 135 -18.95 -6.59 11.25
CA ASP A 135 -19.47 -5.54 12.15
C ASP A 135 -19.91 -6.11 13.52
N GLY A 136 -19.36 -7.26 13.91
CA GLY A 136 -19.53 -7.86 15.22
C GLY A 136 -18.75 -7.11 16.28
N GLY A 137 -19.23 -5.93 16.68
CA GLY A 137 -18.92 -5.39 18.00
C GLY A 137 -19.21 -6.47 19.07
N PRO A 138 -18.45 -6.53 20.18
CA PRO A 138 -18.78 -7.44 21.25
C PRO A 138 -20.18 -7.12 21.75
N MET A 139 -21.14 -7.98 21.44
CA MET A 139 -22.46 -7.96 22.05
C MET A 139 -22.23 -8.39 23.51
N GLU A 140 -22.14 -7.42 24.42
CA GLU A 140 -22.12 -7.70 25.86
C GLU A 140 -23.39 -8.48 26.23
N ASP A 141 -23.17 -9.74 26.59
CA ASP A 141 -24.18 -10.70 27.01
C ASP A 141 -24.88 -10.20 28.27
N SER A 142 -26.02 -9.53 28.10
CA SER A 142 -26.90 -9.13 29.20
C SER A 142 -28.01 -10.16 29.38
N ARG A 143 -27.63 -11.37 29.79
CA ARG A 143 -28.53 -12.30 30.48
C ARG A 143 -27.79 -12.99 31.62
N GLU A 144 -28.02 -12.52 32.85
CA GLU A 144 -28.49 -13.36 33.96
C GLU A 144 -28.71 -12.54 35.24
N GLY A 145 -29.83 -12.83 35.93
CA GLY A 145 -30.18 -12.19 37.20
C GLY A 145 -31.60 -12.45 37.68
N SER A 146 -32.09 -13.69 37.58
CA SER A 146 -33.35 -14.13 38.20
C SER A 146 -33.20 -14.18 39.73
N GLY A 147 -33.64 -13.13 40.43
CA GLY A 147 -33.71 -13.08 41.89
C GLY A 147 -35.09 -13.45 42.44
N HIS A 148 -35.29 -14.73 42.79
CA HIS A 148 -36.35 -15.15 43.72
C HIS A 148 -35.76 -15.31 45.12
N ARG A 149 -36.25 -14.54 46.11
CA ARG A 149 -36.72 -15.07 47.42
C ARG A 149 -37.23 -13.97 48.36
N ALA A 150 -38.33 -14.32 49.02
CA ALA A 150 -39.09 -13.55 49.97
C ALA A 150 -38.51 -13.59 51.39
N GLY A 151 -38.88 -12.56 52.18
CA GLY A 151 -39.31 -12.73 53.58
C GLY A 151 -38.45 -12.11 54.68
N GLY A 152 -39.02 -11.12 55.41
CA GLY A 152 -38.84 -11.02 56.87
C GLY A 152 -38.64 -9.63 57.51
N GLY A 153 -39.71 -9.07 58.09
CA GLY A 153 -39.71 -8.10 59.23
C GLY A 153 -39.44 -6.62 58.89
N GLN A 154 -40.12 -5.60 59.43
CA GLN A 154 -40.69 -5.45 60.78
C GLN A 154 -41.78 -4.32 60.83
N ARG A 155 -42.61 -4.38 61.89
CA ARG A 155 -43.82 -3.59 62.25
C ARG A 155 -43.61 -2.08 62.49
N LEU A 156 -44.71 -1.31 62.43
CA LEU A 156 -45.21 -0.22 63.34
C LEU A 156 -46.05 0.79 62.50
N LYS A 157 -47.15 1.45 62.88
CA LYS A 157 -48.09 1.46 64.02
C LYS A 157 -49.27 2.37 63.58
N VAL A 158 -50.51 1.93 63.77
CA VAL A 158 -51.60 2.68 64.45
C VAL A 158 -51.71 4.20 64.16
N ARG A 159 -52.72 4.65 63.41
CA ARG A 159 -54.03 5.15 63.88
C ARG A 159 -54.86 5.64 62.69
#